data_AF-A0A9E0XNT3-F1
#
_entry.id   AF-A0A9E0XNT3-F1
#
_cell.length_a   1.000
_cell.length_b   1.000
_cell.length_c   1.000
_cell.angle_alpha   90.00
_cell.angle_beta   90.00
_cell.angle_gamma   90.00
#
_symmetry.space_group_name_H-M   'P 1'
#
loop_
_entity.id
_entity.type
_entity.pdbx_description
1 polymer ?
#
loop_
_entity_poly.entity_id
_entity_poly.type
_entity_poly.pdbx_seq_one_letter_code
_entity_poly.pdbx_strand_id
1 'polypeptide(L)' 'MASWGCPHEIDGKCTRINNLPCDPGMKGCVLAGRYVFANSDEKNKRLREKQAREKDSSPPSQDK' A
#
# COMPACT_ATOMS: atom_id res chain seq x y z
N MET A 1 -23.21 -7.65 -3.79
CA MET A 1 -22.63 -6.29 -3.96
C MET A 1 -21.16 -6.38 -3.60
N ALA A 2 -20.27 -6.16 -4.56
CA ALA A 2 -18.83 -6.20 -4.32
C ALA A 2 -18.42 -4.94 -3.55
N SER A 3 -18.70 -4.95 -2.25
CA SER A 3 -18.18 -3.93 -1.35
C SER A 3 -16.66 -4.03 -1.44
N TRP A 4 -16.03 -2.99 -1.98
CA TRP A 4 -14.59 -2.75 -1.92
C TRP A 4 -14.19 -2.45 -0.45
N GLY A 5 -14.64 -3.28 0.49
CA GLY A 5 -14.31 -3.26 1.90
C GLY A 5 -13.06 -4.09 2.12
N CYS A 6 -12.20 -3.66 3.04
CA CYS A 6 -11.03 -4.44 3.41
C CYS A 6 -11.50 -5.75 4.05
N PRO A 7 -11.02 -6.94 3.62
CA PRO A 7 -11.45 -8.23 4.19
C PRO A 7 -11.05 -8.40 5.67
N HIS A 8 -10.19 -7.52 6.17
CA HIS A 8 -9.76 -7.48 7.56
C HIS A 8 -10.51 -6.44 8.40
N GLU A 9 -11.46 -5.72 7.80
CA GLU A 9 -12.32 -4.78 8.49
C GLU A 9 -13.45 -5.51 9.21
N ILE A 10 -13.57 -5.28 10.53
CA ILE A 10 -14.69 -5.74 11.35
C ILE A 10 -15.12 -4.54 12.18
N ASP A 11 -16.40 -4.16 12.10
CA ASP A 11 -16.98 -3.04 12.87
C ASP A 11 -16.23 -1.69 12.65
N GLY A 12 -15.78 -1.43 11.42
CA GLY A 12 -15.00 -0.24 11.07
C GLY A 12 -13.56 -0.25 11.59
N LYS A 13 -13.09 -1.37 12.16
CA LYS A 13 -11.73 -1.53 12.69
C LYS A 13 -10.95 -2.56 11.90
N CYS A 14 -9.67 -2.30 11.69
CA CYS A 14 -8.77 -3.23 11.01
C CYS A 14 -8.17 -4.23 12.01
N THR A 15 -8.57 -5.49 11.90
CA THR A 15 -8.02 -6.59 12.72
C THR A 15 -6.52 -6.83 12.48
N ARG A 16 -6.01 -6.40 11.33
CA ARG A 16 -4.59 -6.51 10.95
C ARG A 16 -3.73 -5.41 11.57
N ILE A 17 -4.31 -4.26 11.89
CA ILE A 17 -3.59 -3.08 12.40
C ILE A 17 -4.15 -2.72 13.77
N ASN A 18 -3.87 -3.53 14.79
CA ASN A 18 -4.18 -3.25 16.20
C ASN A 18 -5.63 -2.77 16.47
N ASN A 19 -6.62 -3.20 15.69
CA ASN A 19 -8.02 -2.73 15.78
C ASN A 19 -8.19 -1.20 15.64
N LEU A 20 -7.30 -0.55 14.89
CA LEU A 20 -7.42 0.86 14.53
C LEU A 20 -8.55 1.07 13.50
N PRO A 21 -9.10 2.30 13.38
CA PRO A 21 -10.07 2.64 12.35
C PRO A 21 -9.55 2.22 10.97
N CYS A 22 -10.38 1.48 10.22
CA CYS A 22 -9.98 0.92 8.94
C CYS A 22 -9.93 2.02 7.88
N ASP A 23 -8.72 2.42 7.48
CA ASP A 23 -8.49 3.39 6.43
C ASP A 23 -7.57 2.77 5.35
N PRO A 24 -8.02 2.74 4.08
CA PRO A 24 -7.28 2.10 3.01
C PRO A 24 -5.98 2.86 2.74
N GLY A 25 -4.88 2.10 2.71
CA GLY A 25 -3.53 2.63 2.46
C GLY A 25 -2.75 3.03 3.70
N MET A 26 -3.30 2.88 4.91
CA MET A 26 -2.51 3.06 6.13
C MET A 26 -1.34 2.06 6.24
N LYS A 27 -0.33 2.44 7.03
CA LYS A 27 0.83 1.60 7.34
C LYS A 27 0.37 0.27 7.96
N GLY A 28 0.54 -0.83 7.24
CA GLY A 28 0.10 -2.18 7.64
C GLY A 28 -1.11 -2.71 6.87
N CYS A 29 -1.76 -1.87 6.05
CA CYS A 29 -2.83 -2.28 5.14
C CYS A 29 -2.27 -3.12 3.98
N VAL A 30 -3.02 -4.11 3.51
CA VAL A 30 -2.63 -4.98 2.38
C VAL A 30 -2.49 -4.22 1.05
N LEU A 31 -3.12 -3.05 0.95
CA LEU A 31 -3.05 -2.14 -0.18
C LEU A 31 -1.83 -1.21 -0.12
N ALA A 32 -1.28 -0.98 1.08
CA ALA A 32 -0.11 -0.11 1.26
C ALA A 32 1.12 -0.76 0.62
N GLY A 33 1.72 -0.08 -0.37
CA GLY A 33 2.81 -0.68 -1.14
C GLY A 33 2.39 -1.49 -2.37
N ARG A 34 1.08 -1.57 -2.67
CA ARG A 34 0.55 -2.16 -3.92
C ARG A 34 -0.15 -1.15 -4.81
N TYR A 35 -0.84 -0.19 -4.22
CA TYR A 35 -1.61 0.83 -4.94
C TYR A 35 -1.13 2.23 -4.57
N VAL A 36 -1.28 3.16 -5.52
CA VAL A 36 -0.97 4.58 -5.31
C VAL A 36 -2.23 5.29 -4.82
N PHE A 37 -2.16 5.92 -3.66
CA PHE A 37 -3.23 6.72 -3.09
C PHE A 37 -3.05 8.19 -3.50
N ALA A 38 -3.96 8.73 -4.31
CA ALA A 38 -3.88 10.12 -4.77
C ALA A 38 -4.07 11.15 -3.64
N ASN A 39 -4.83 10.79 -2.59
CA ASN A 39 -5.18 11.71 -1.50
C ASN A 39 -4.13 11.80 -0.38
N SER A 40 -3.11 10.93 -0.36
CA SER A 40 -2.12 10.93 0.73
C SER A 40 -0.79 10.34 0.26
N ASP A 41 0.25 11.19 0.19
CA ASP A 41 1.60 10.74 -0.16
C ASP A 41 2.24 9.89 0.95
N GLU A 42 1.94 10.16 2.22
CA GLU A 42 2.46 9.39 3.36
C GLU A 42 2.12 7.89 3.25
N LYS A 43 0.94 7.56 2.71
CA LYS A 43 0.51 6.18 2.43
C LYS A 43 1.31 5.53 1.30
N ASN A 44 1.86 6.33 0.39
CA ASN A 44 2.66 5.88 -0.74
C ASN A 44 4.15 5.75 -0.41
N LYS A 45 4.63 6.27 0.73
CA LYS A 45 6.06 6.26 1.07
C LYS A 45 6.70 4.88 0.91
N ARG A 46 6.08 3.84 1.47
CA ARG A 46 6.56 2.45 1.35
C ARG A 46 6.59 1.96 -0.11
N LEU A 47 5.59 2.34 -0.90
CA LEU A 47 5.52 2.00 -2.33
C LEU A 47 6.65 2.69 -3.12
N ARG A 48 6.94 3.95 -2.80
CA ARG A 48 8.03 4.73 -3.41
C ARG A 48 9.39 4.17 -3.03
N GLU A 49 9.61 3.85 -1.75
CA GLU A 49 10.84 3.22 -1.28
C GLU A 49 11.10 1.87 -1.98
N LYS A 50 10.04 1.06 -2.14
CA LYS A 50 10.13 -0.21 -2.87
C LYS A 50 10.51 0.01 -4.34
N GLN A 51 9.81 0.92 -5.02
CA GLN A 51 10.12 1.27 -6.42
C GLN A 51 11.53 1.82 -6.60
N ALA A 52 12.01 2.65 -5.67
CA ALA A 52 13.37 3.19 -5.70
C ALA A 52 14.42 2.08 -5.63
N ARG A 53 14.22 1.09 -4.74
CA ARG A 53 15.08 -0.10 -4.68
C ARG A 53 14.99 -0.96 -5.94
N GLU A 54 13.80 -1.17 -6.48
CA GLU A 54 13.61 -1.94 -7.72
C GLU A 54 14.29 -1.27 -8.93
N LYS A 55 14.25 0.06 -9.01
CA LYS A 55 14.94 0.83 -10.06
C LYS A 55 16.47 0.74 -9.94
N ASP A 56 17.00 0.77 -8.72
CA ASP A 56 18.43 0.66 -8.45
C ASP A 56 18.95 -0.77 -8.69
N SER A 57 18.13 -1.78 -8.36
CA SER A 57 18.48 -3.20 -8.54
C SER A 57 18.21 -3.75 -9.95
N SER A 58 17.66 -2.93 -10.85
CA SER A 58 17.58 -3.29 -12.27
C SER A 58 18.90 -2.88 -12.93
N PRO A 59 19.72 -3.80 -13.47
CA PRO A 59 20.84 -3.38 -14.30
C PRO A 59 20.27 -2.53 -15.44
N PRO A 60 20.90 -1.39 -15.81
CA PRO A 60 20.47 -0.65 -16.97
C PRO A 60 20.56 -1.60 -18.16
N SER A 61 19.41 -2.11 -18.61
CA SER A 61 19.29 -2.75 -19.92
C SER A 61 19.44 -1.64 -20.96
N GLN A 62 20.68 -1.21 -21.12
CA GLN A 62 21.20 -0.75 -22.40
C GLN A 62 21.26 -1.98 -23.31
N ASP A 63 21.14 -1.74 -24.62
CA ASP A 63 21.26 -2.68 -25.76
C ASP A 63 19.88 -3.05 -26.37
N LYS A 64 19.53 -2.69 -27.61
CA LYS A 64 20.25 -2.10 -28.75
C LYS A 64 19.24 -1.55 -29.76
#